data_AF-A0A7Z9PRL7-F1
#
_entry.id   AF-A0A7Z9PRL7-F1
#
_cell.length_a   1.000
_cell.length_b   1.000
_cell.length_c   1.000
_cell.angle_alpha   90.00
_cell.angle_beta   90.00
_cell.angle_gamma   90.00
#
_symmetry.space_group_name_H-M   'P 1'
#
loop_
_entity.id
_entity.type
_entity.pdbx_description
1 polymer ?
#
loop_
_entity_poly.entity_id
_entity_poly.type
_entity_poly.pdbx_seq_one_letter_code
_entity_poly.pdbx_strand_id
1 'polypeptide(L)'
;DSVKRFTLRFPDVEEGDVVEFHLRTVHKPKTGGHFWATTYVQNPMPIMDSTFTVTVPEDISFRWATPGHPESKPKSSSVQRDGVSCRQLHWEVRREAAYEYEALAPKTITLLKRIEISSFQDWSEVAKYLKAEWDKEYLSDEGLSLRVAGWLPATGDTMARASAVVKELNRKRKVASFLSDEPGFHDPAKVFEEELVSPPDVTLLTSVALSAAGIPNFPVASFGVTKESLEDELPNPEKVDKLILEIPQRTGNSLWFDSESAGFILDVLPEKTSDKAAIAWDTRFSGGDFNLVNLDLASAFQNREEVAVEGRLEANGKAELTLQFDRYGASALNSRQAARDISEGARDARDRALTAFFQNTARTYGPRARLLAQYFELDPDIEDPFTLSFTVAVPGFAQIQDQTMLVPLPRFLSSNLRAAARDRNRKTPLVFDQPYQQDIRIHLIFPEGSQVSTVPEVISKKTPEAEFVATGRAEGNEVWYVGRLTVFDPWVDEEAVQRNIETLAAALKSEDTILKVELAPGNRAADSDSEDDEDNDT
;
A
#
# COMPACT_ATOMS: atom_id res chain seq x y z
N ASP A 1 -10.72 11.02 -24.19
CA ASP A 1 -9.97 9.87 -24.72
C ASP A 1 -10.00 8.77 -23.68
N SER A 2 -10.72 7.68 -23.94
CA SER A 2 -10.88 6.60 -22.97
C SER A 2 -9.71 5.62 -23.03
N VAL A 3 -9.32 5.06 -21.88
CA VAL A 3 -8.34 3.98 -21.80
C VAL A 3 -8.82 2.80 -22.64
N LYS A 4 -8.02 2.41 -23.64
CA LYS A 4 -8.30 1.24 -24.50
C LYS A 4 -7.47 0.06 -24.04
N ARG A 5 -8.14 -1.00 -23.57
CA ARG A 5 -7.51 -2.28 -23.25
C ARG A 5 -7.48 -3.18 -24.49
N PHE A 6 -6.27 -3.55 -24.93
CA PHE A 6 -6.07 -4.60 -25.93
C PHE A 6 -5.79 -5.91 -25.20
N THR A 7 -6.37 -7.03 -25.66
CA THR A 7 -6.17 -8.34 -25.03
C THR A 7 -5.86 -9.37 -26.10
N LEU A 8 -4.66 -9.95 -26.02
CA LEU A 8 -4.27 -11.11 -26.80
C LEU A 8 -4.59 -12.36 -25.99
N ARG A 9 -5.22 -13.34 -26.62
CA ARG A 9 -5.52 -14.65 -26.04
C ARG A 9 -4.84 -15.71 -26.88
N PHE A 10 -4.18 -16.64 -26.22
CA PHE A 10 -3.54 -17.81 -26.84
C PHE A 10 -4.32 -19.05 -26.36
N PRO A 11 -5.47 -19.38 -26.99
CA PRO A 11 -6.15 -20.63 -26.69
C PRO A 11 -5.28 -21.80 -27.14
N ASP A 12 -5.42 -22.95 -26.48
CA ASP A 12 -4.79 -24.22 -26.87
C ASP A 12 -3.27 -24.31 -26.66
N VAL A 13 -2.71 -23.55 -25.69
CA VAL A 13 -1.30 -23.71 -25.26
C VAL A 13 -1.17 -24.93 -24.33
N GLU A 14 -0.24 -25.82 -24.63
CA GLU A 14 0.10 -27.02 -23.86
C GLU A 14 1.42 -26.87 -23.07
N GLU A 15 1.70 -27.82 -22.17
CA GLU A 15 2.96 -27.84 -21.42
C GLU A 15 4.15 -28.02 -22.38
N GLY A 16 5.08 -27.07 -22.36
CA GLY A 16 6.27 -27.07 -23.21
C GLY A 16 6.16 -26.19 -24.47
N ASP A 17 4.99 -25.64 -24.76
CA ASP A 17 4.81 -24.72 -25.88
C ASP A 17 5.54 -23.38 -25.69
N VAL A 18 5.87 -22.74 -26.82
CA VAL A 18 6.46 -21.40 -26.88
C VAL A 18 5.46 -20.42 -27.49
N VAL A 19 5.16 -19.35 -26.76
CA VAL A 19 4.30 -18.26 -27.24
C VAL A 19 5.16 -17.16 -27.85
N GLU A 20 4.91 -16.85 -29.12
CA GLU A 20 5.58 -15.76 -29.84
C GLU A 20 4.57 -14.67 -30.21
N PHE A 21 4.95 -13.41 -29.95
CA PHE A 21 4.17 -12.26 -30.42
C PHE A 21 5.09 -11.06 -30.68
N HIS A 22 4.63 -10.19 -31.58
CA HIS A 22 5.32 -8.95 -31.93
C HIS A 22 4.36 -7.78 -31.76
N LEU A 23 4.78 -6.79 -30.96
CA LEU A 23 4.03 -5.56 -30.75
C LEU A 23 4.87 -4.37 -31.22
N ARG A 24 4.24 -3.47 -31.98
CA ARG A 24 4.80 -2.17 -32.33
C ARG A 24 3.89 -1.08 -31.82
N THR A 25 4.40 -0.28 -30.90
CA THR A 25 3.72 0.92 -30.41
C THR A 25 4.34 2.16 -31.04
N VAL A 26 3.52 3.13 -31.43
CA VAL A 26 3.96 4.41 -31.98
C VAL A 26 3.32 5.50 -31.14
N HIS A 27 4.14 6.34 -30.55
CA HIS A 27 3.70 7.44 -29.69
C HIS A 27 3.80 8.77 -30.43
N LYS A 28 2.95 9.72 -30.05
CA LYS A 28 3.12 11.12 -30.47
C LYS A 28 4.40 11.69 -29.83
N PRO A 29 5.09 12.64 -30.49
CA PRO A 29 6.21 13.33 -29.86
C PRO A 29 5.78 13.98 -28.55
N LYS A 30 6.61 13.83 -27.50
CA LYS A 30 6.40 14.52 -26.24
C LYS A 30 6.74 16.00 -26.39
N THR A 31 6.20 16.83 -25.51
CA THR A 31 6.46 18.27 -25.48
C THR A 31 7.97 18.53 -25.36
N GLY A 32 8.47 19.54 -26.09
CA GLY A 32 9.89 19.89 -26.09
C GLY A 32 10.81 18.89 -26.79
N GLY A 33 10.28 17.85 -27.43
CA GLY A 33 11.10 16.80 -28.06
C GLY A 33 11.73 15.83 -27.06
N HIS A 34 11.28 15.84 -25.81
CA HIS A 34 11.75 14.92 -24.79
C HIS A 34 11.39 13.47 -25.15
N PHE A 35 12.24 12.55 -24.72
CA PHE A 35 11.98 11.13 -24.76
C PHE A 35 12.65 10.43 -23.59
N TRP A 36 12.15 9.24 -23.29
CA TRP A 36 12.71 8.30 -22.33
C TRP A 36 12.19 6.91 -22.69
N ALA A 37 12.85 5.88 -22.18
CA ALA A 37 12.35 4.51 -22.23
C ALA A 37 13.00 3.69 -21.13
N THR A 38 12.24 2.73 -20.61
CA THR A 38 12.72 1.73 -19.66
C THR A 38 12.42 0.35 -20.21
N THR A 39 13.41 -0.53 -20.20
CA THR A 39 13.18 -1.96 -20.43
C THR A 39 13.68 -2.75 -19.24
N TYR A 40 12.86 -3.66 -18.74
CA TYR A 40 13.24 -4.60 -17.70
C TYR A 40 13.98 -5.77 -18.32
N VAL A 41 15.15 -6.07 -17.78
CA VAL A 41 15.98 -7.21 -18.19
C VAL A 41 16.01 -8.31 -17.13
N GLN A 42 15.16 -8.18 -16.11
CA GLN A 42 14.85 -9.18 -15.10
C GLN A 42 13.35 -9.15 -14.82
N ASN A 43 12.72 -10.32 -14.68
CA ASN A 43 11.29 -10.49 -14.43
C ASN A 43 11.06 -11.62 -13.40
N PRO A 44 9.83 -11.87 -12.92
CA PRO A 44 9.51 -13.03 -12.08
C PRO A 44 9.74 -14.39 -12.76
N MET A 45 9.95 -14.39 -14.07
CA MET A 45 10.39 -15.54 -14.85
C MET A 45 11.82 -15.29 -15.36
N PRO A 46 12.66 -16.34 -15.47
CA PRO A 46 14.02 -16.18 -15.96
C PRO A 46 14.03 -15.71 -17.42
N ILE A 47 15.04 -14.93 -17.78
CA ILE A 47 15.24 -14.41 -19.13
C ILE A 47 16.47 -15.09 -19.73
N MET A 48 16.26 -15.85 -20.80
CA MET A 48 17.36 -16.53 -21.50
C MET A 48 18.19 -15.55 -22.33
N ASP A 49 17.53 -14.74 -23.15
CA ASP A 49 18.15 -13.72 -23.99
C ASP A 49 17.22 -12.51 -24.08
N SER A 50 17.76 -11.32 -23.85
CA SER A 50 17.06 -10.05 -24.03
C SER A 50 17.98 -9.08 -24.76
N THR A 51 17.45 -8.42 -25.79
CA THR A 51 18.16 -7.39 -26.54
C THR A 51 17.38 -6.11 -26.51
N PHE A 52 18.10 -5.00 -26.35
CA PHE A 52 17.51 -3.67 -26.36
C PHE A 52 18.32 -2.78 -27.29
N THR A 53 17.63 -2.15 -28.24
CA THR A 53 18.28 -1.27 -29.21
C THR A 53 17.58 0.08 -29.22
N VAL A 54 18.35 1.13 -28.95
CA VAL A 54 17.87 2.51 -29.02
C VAL A 54 18.58 3.19 -30.19
N THR A 55 17.83 3.91 -31.02
CA THR A 55 18.36 4.70 -32.12
C THR A 55 17.86 6.13 -31.97
N VAL A 56 18.78 7.06 -31.75
CA VAL A 56 18.49 8.48 -31.46
C VAL A 56 19.26 9.35 -32.45
N PRO A 57 18.65 10.40 -33.03
CA PRO A 57 19.38 11.40 -33.82
C PRO A 57 20.61 11.95 -33.07
N GLU A 58 21.72 12.18 -33.78
CA GLU A 58 23.00 12.58 -33.15
C GLU A 58 22.98 13.98 -32.50
N ASP A 59 22.01 14.82 -32.84
CA ASP A 59 21.83 16.17 -32.31
C ASP A 59 21.05 16.22 -30.97
N ILE A 60 20.47 15.10 -30.53
CA ILE A 60 19.73 15.04 -29.27
C ILE A 60 20.62 14.52 -28.15
N SER A 61 20.75 15.32 -27.09
CA SER A 61 21.46 14.90 -25.88
C SER A 61 20.60 13.97 -25.03
N PHE A 62 21.21 12.91 -24.50
CA PHE A 62 20.54 11.96 -23.64
C PHE A 62 21.53 11.24 -22.73
N ARG A 63 21.02 10.62 -21.69
CA ARG A 63 21.75 9.77 -20.75
C ARG A 63 21.08 8.40 -20.68
N TRP A 64 21.84 7.42 -20.23
CA TRP A 64 21.35 6.06 -20.00
C TRP A 64 21.92 5.52 -18.69
N ALA A 65 21.21 4.58 -18.10
CA ALA A 65 21.62 3.89 -16.88
C ALA A 65 21.23 2.41 -16.97
N THR A 66 21.92 1.55 -16.21
CA THR A 66 21.60 0.13 -16.11
C THR A 66 21.46 -0.32 -14.64
N PRO A 67 20.44 0.15 -13.90
CA PRO A 67 20.23 -0.22 -12.51
C PRO A 67 20.21 -1.73 -12.30
N GLY A 68 20.97 -2.21 -11.31
CA GLY A 68 21.15 -3.63 -11.00
C GLY A 68 21.98 -4.42 -12.03
N HIS A 69 22.52 -3.76 -13.06
CA HIS A 69 23.39 -4.36 -14.07
C HIS A 69 24.49 -3.39 -14.56
N PRO A 70 25.34 -2.84 -13.66
CA PRO A 70 26.31 -1.78 -13.98
C PRO A 70 27.40 -2.19 -14.99
N GLU A 71 27.66 -3.47 -15.14
CA GLU A 71 28.57 -4.04 -16.13
C GLU A 71 28.00 -4.07 -17.56
N SER A 72 26.68 -3.92 -17.72
CA SER A 72 26.01 -3.90 -19.02
C SER A 72 26.18 -2.56 -19.71
N LYS A 73 27.22 -2.46 -20.57
CA LYS A 73 27.47 -1.27 -21.40
C LYS A 73 26.97 -1.50 -22.83
N PRO A 74 26.36 -0.48 -23.48
CA PRO A 74 25.92 -0.63 -24.85
C PRO A 74 27.11 -0.71 -25.82
N LYS A 75 26.94 -1.48 -26.89
CA LYS A 75 27.71 -1.28 -28.12
C LYS A 75 27.14 -0.07 -28.85
N SER A 76 27.99 0.92 -29.13
CA SER A 76 27.60 2.15 -29.83
C SER A 76 28.05 2.12 -31.29
N SER A 77 27.17 2.52 -32.20
CA SER A 77 27.46 2.70 -33.63
C SER A 77 26.73 3.93 -34.18
N SER A 78 27.16 4.44 -35.34
CA SER A 78 26.40 5.45 -36.10
C SER A 78 25.69 4.75 -37.25
N VAL A 79 24.42 5.08 -37.44
CA VAL A 79 23.55 4.52 -38.49
C VAL A 79 22.81 5.65 -39.21
N GLN A 80 22.47 5.45 -40.48
CA GLN A 80 21.62 6.37 -41.23
C GLN A 80 20.17 5.87 -41.18
N ARG A 81 19.23 6.73 -40.78
CA ARG A 81 17.79 6.48 -40.74
C ARG A 81 17.08 7.63 -41.42
N ASP A 82 16.38 7.35 -42.53
CA ASP A 82 15.62 8.36 -43.28
C ASP A 82 16.43 9.62 -43.65
N GLY A 83 17.73 9.45 -43.92
CA GLY A 83 18.67 10.53 -44.25
C GLY A 83 19.21 11.31 -43.05
N VAL A 84 18.88 10.90 -41.82
CA VAL A 84 19.37 11.46 -40.57
C VAL A 84 20.45 10.56 -39.98
N SER A 85 21.56 11.17 -39.54
CA SER A 85 22.60 10.47 -38.78
C SER A 85 22.10 10.22 -37.36
N CYS A 86 22.08 8.96 -36.96
CA CYS A 86 21.63 8.53 -35.65
C CYS A 86 22.71 7.75 -34.92
N ARG A 87 22.81 7.97 -33.62
CA ARG A 87 23.53 7.10 -32.71
C ARG A 87 22.65 5.91 -32.35
N GLN A 88 23.18 4.70 -32.56
CA GLN A 88 22.55 3.47 -32.15
C GLN A 88 23.29 2.86 -30.96
N LEU A 89 22.55 2.52 -29.92
CA LEU A 89 23.02 1.82 -28.73
C LEU A 89 22.35 0.44 -28.66
N HIS A 90 23.15 -0.60 -28.47
CA HIS A 90 22.67 -1.98 -28.40
C HIS A 90 23.17 -2.68 -27.13
N TRP A 91 22.24 -3.18 -26.34
CA TRP A 91 22.48 -4.02 -25.18
C TRP A 91 22.01 -5.44 -25.42
N GLU A 92 22.71 -6.37 -24.79
CA GLU A 92 22.40 -7.79 -24.82
C GLU A 92 22.62 -8.35 -23.41
N VAL A 93 21.55 -8.90 -22.82
CA VAL A 93 21.55 -9.54 -21.51
C VAL A 93 21.18 -11.00 -21.70
N ARG A 94 21.93 -11.91 -21.08
CA ARG A 94 21.73 -13.35 -21.23
C ARG A 94 21.67 -14.03 -19.87
N ARG A 95 20.78 -15.02 -19.76
CA ARG A 95 20.62 -15.91 -18.59
C ARG A 95 20.42 -15.13 -17.30
N GLU A 96 19.52 -14.16 -17.32
CA GLU A 96 19.13 -13.45 -16.11
C GLU A 96 18.17 -14.33 -15.29
N ALA A 97 18.44 -14.46 -14.00
CA ALA A 97 17.62 -15.26 -13.10
C ALA A 97 16.27 -14.60 -12.86
N ALA A 98 15.29 -15.40 -12.44
CA ALA A 98 14.01 -14.87 -11.97
C ALA A 98 14.24 -13.95 -10.76
N TYR A 99 13.45 -12.88 -10.69
CA TYR A 99 13.34 -12.06 -9.50
C TYR A 99 12.57 -12.81 -8.40
N GLU A 100 13.13 -12.86 -7.20
CA GLU A 100 12.49 -13.44 -6.03
C GLU A 100 11.80 -12.35 -5.20
N TYR A 101 10.53 -12.57 -4.88
CA TYR A 101 9.75 -11.62 -4.09
C TYR A 101 10.07 -11.73 -2.61
N GLU A 102 10.42 -10.61 -2.00
CA GLU A 102 10.59 -10.47 -0.55
C GLU A 102 9.41 -9.66 0.03
N ALA A 103 8.81 -10.11 1.13
CA ALA A 103 7.67 -9.42 1.74
C ALA A 103 8.06 -8.02 2.24
N LEU A 104 7.21 -7.00 2.08
CA LEU A 104 7.55 -5.60 2.42
C LEU A 104 8.76 -5.05 1.65
N ALA A 105 9.11 -5.61 0.49
CA ALA A 105 10.11 -4.98 -0.38
C ALA A 105 9.54 -3.68 -0.99
N PRO A 106 10.39 -2.75 -1.44
CA PRO A 106 9.96 -1.67 -2.33
C PRO A 106 9.15 -2.20 -3.53
N LYS A 107 8.44 -1.31 -4.23
CA LYS A 107 7.67 -1.70 -5.42
C LYS A 107 8.57 -2.49 -6.38
N THR A 108 8.14 -3.70 -6.76
CA THR A 108 8.98 -4.63 -7.54
C THR A 108 9.64 -3.98 -8.75
N ILE A 109 8.91 -3.12 -9.45
CA ILE A 109 9.38 -2.42 -10.64
C ILE A 109 10.60 -1.52 -10.40
N THR A 110 10.83 -1.02 -9.18
CA THR A 110 12.02 -0.23 -8.82
C THR A 110 13.23 -1.12 -8.51
N LEU A 111 13.00 -2.40 -8.19
CA LEU A 111 14.03 -3.38 -7.83
C LEU A 111 14.49 -4.22 -9.01
N LEU A 112 13.65 -4.39 -10.04
CA LEU A 112 14.02 -5.14 -11.23
C LEU A 112 15.22 -4.50 -11.94
N LYS A 113 16.17 -5.35 -12.34
CA LYS A 113 17.26 -4.93 -13.23
C LYS A 113 16.68 -4.40 -14.54
N ARG A 114 17.19 -3.26 -14.98
CA ARG A 114 16.63 -2.53 -16.11
C ARG A 114 17.69 -1.75 -16.88
N ILE A 115 17.34 -1.38 -18.10
CA ILE A 115 18.07 -0.43 -18.91
C ILE A 115 17.15 0.77 -19.11
N GLU A 116 17.66 1.95 -18.81
CA GLU A 116 16.93 3.20 -18.89
C GLU A 116 17.64 4.16 -19.84
N ILE A 117 16.87 4.95 -20.56
CA ILE A 117 17.35 6.08 -21.35
C ILE A 117 16.43 7.28 -21.12
N SER A 118 17.02 8.47 -21.07
CA SER A 118 16.28 9.71 -20.86
C SER A 118 17.01 10.89 -21.49
N SER A 119 16.24 11.76 -22.14
CA SER A 119 16.71 13.07 -22.62
C SER A 119 16.89 14.11 -21.51
N PHE A 120 16.31 13.87 -20.32
CA PHE A 120 16.40 14.79 -19.19
C PHE A 120 17.79 14.77 -18.54
N GLN A 121 18.32 15.96 -18.23
CA GLN A 121 19.65 16.14 -17.65
C GLN A 121 19.66 16.14 -16.11
N ASP A 122 18.54 16.48 -15.48
CA ASP A 122 18.37 16.45 -14.03
C ASP A 122 16.88 16.39 -13.65
N TRP A 123 16.61 16.24 -12.37
CA TRP A 123 15.25 16.22 -11.83
C TRP A 123 14.55 17.58 -11.89
N SER A 124 15.29 18.69 -11.97
CA SER A 124 14.70 20.02 -12.14
C SER A 124 14.13 20.22 -13.54
N GLU A 125 14.72 19.63 -14.58
CA GLU A 125 14.11 19.57 -15.92
C GLU A 125 12.83 18.73 -15.93
N VAL A 126 12.82 17.58 -15.25
CA VAL A 126 11.60 16.76 -15.09
C VAL A 126 10.50 17.56 -14.39
N ALA A 127 10.84 18.28 -13.31
CA ALA A 127 9.89 19.11 -12.59
C ALA A 127 9.29 20.23 -13.46
N LYS A 128 10.12 20.91 -14.27
CA LYS A 128 9.68 21.94 -15.23
C LYS A 128 8.77 21.35 -16.30
N TYR A 129 9.12 20.18 -16.83
CA TYR A 129 8.31 19.46 -17.81
C TYR A 129 6.93 19.11 -17.26
N LEU A 130 6.88 18.44 -16.10
CA LEU A 130 5.62 18.06 -15.47
C LEU A 130 4.77 19.29 -15.12
N LYS A 131 5.40 20.38 -14.62
CA LYS A 131 4.69 21.63 -14.38
C LYS A 131 4.10 22.23 -15.65
N ALA A 132 4.84 22.23 -16.75
CA ALA A 132 4.35 22.76 -18.02
C ALA A 132 3.15 21.95 -18.54
N GLU A 133 3.20 20.62 -18.44
CA GLU A 133 2.09 19.75 -18.80
C GLU A 133 0.87 19.97 -17.89
N TRP A 134 1.08 20.15 -16.58
CA TRP A 134 0.03 20.52 -15.63
C TRP A 134 -0.61 21.87 -15.96
N ASP A 135 0.20 22.92 -16.08
CA ASP A 135 -0.26 24.30 -16.30
C ASP A 135 -1.04 24.45 -17.63
N LYS A 136 -0.70 23.64 -18.64
CA LYS A 136 -1.40 23.59 -19.93
C LYS A 136 -2.87 23.22 -19.77
N GLU A 137 -3.19 22.30 -18.87
CA GLU A 137 -4.55 21.80 -18.66
C GLU A 137 -5.26 22.44 -17.45
N TYR A 138 -4.50 23.06 -16.54
CA TYR A 138 -5.00 23.69 -15.30
C TYR A 138 -5.90 24.95 -15.51
N LEU A 139 -6.16 25.37 -16.75
CA LEU A 139 -6.94 26.56 -17.04
C LEU A 139 -8.39 26.41 -16.54
N SER A 140 -8.77 27.24 -15.57
CA SER A 140 -10.09 27.22 -14.95
C SER A 140 -11.19 27.49 -15.98
N ASP A 141 -12.03 26.49 -16.23
CA ASP A 141 -13.29 26.69 -16.92
C ASP A 141 -14.24 27.50 -16.01
N GLU A 142 -14.73 28.64 -16.51
CA GLU A 142 -15.77 29.43 -15.82
C GLU A 142 -16.99 28.56 -15.46
N GLY A 143 -17.30 27.56 -16.29
CA GLY A 143 -18.35 26.58 -16.06
C GLY A 143 -18.12 25.70 -14.83
N LEU A 144 -16.88 25.30 -14.55
CA LEU A 144 -16.53 24.51 -13.36
C LEU A 144 -16.65 25.35 -12.09
N SER A 145 -16.24 26.63 -12.14
CA SER A 145 -16.31 27.54 -10.99
C SER A 145 -17.75 27.78 -10.52
N LEU A 146 -18.68 27.95 -11.46
CA LEU A 146 -20.11 28.08 -11.15
C LEU A 146 -20.70 26.82 -10.50
N ARG A 147 -20.28 25.62 -10.95
CA ARG A 147 -20.74 24.35 -10.36
C ARG A 147 -20.20 24.16 -8.94
N VAL A 148 -18.92 24.44 -8.72
CA VAL A 148 -18.25 24.29 -7.41
C VAL A 148 -18.84 25.24 -6.37
N ALA A 149 -19.20 26.46 -6.75
CA ALA A 149 -19.78 27.44 -5.81
C ALA A 149 -21.05 26.92 -5.12
N GLY A 150 -21.83 26.05 -5.79
CA GLY A 150 -23.04 25.45 -5.23
C GLY A 150 -22.81 24.33 -4.20
N TRP A 151 -21.58 23.81 -4.08
CA TRP A 151 -21.23 22.73 -3.14
C TRP A 151 -20.66 23.24 -1.82
N LEU A 152 -20.22 24.49 -1.80
CA LEU A 152 -19.54 25.04 -0.63
C LEU A 152 -20.51 25.24 0.53
N PRO A 153 -20.14 24.86 1.76
CA PRO A 153 -20.93 25.18 2.93
C PRO A 153 -20.96 26.70 3.13
N ALA A 154 -22.08 27.22 3.65
CA ALA A 154 -22.25 28.66 3.92
C ALA A 154 -21.22 29.19 4.95
N THR A 155 -20.80 28.33 5.87
CA THR A 155 -19.76 28.59 6.88
C THR A 155 -18.95 27.32 7.08
N GLY A 156 -17.62 27.43 7.19
CA GLY A 156 -16.73 26.31 7.44
C GLY A 156 -15.27 26.74 7.36
N ASP A 157 -14.40 26.03 8.07
CA ASP A 157 -12.96 26.19 7.93
C ASP A 157 -12.45 25.60 6.59
N THR A 158 -11.13 25.66 6.36
CA THR A 158 -10.54 25.14 5.12
C THR A 158 -10.82 23.65 4.92
N MET A 159 -10.76 22.86 6.00
CA MET A 159 -11.04 21.41 5.96
C MET A 159 -12.48 21.14 5.51
N ALA A 160 -13.47 21.73 6.20
CA ALA A 160 -14.88 21.51 5.88
C ALA A 160 -15.22 21.94 4.44
N ARG A 161 -14.65 23.05 3.97
CA ARG A 161 -14.85 23.53 2.60
C ARG A 161 -14.19 22.62 1.56
N ALA A 162 -12.95 22.19 1.79
CA ALA A 162 -12.23 21.30 0.89
C ALA A 162 -12.89 19.91 0.82
N SER A 163 -13.30 19.35 1.97
CA SER A 163 -14.02 18.08 2.04
C SER A 163 -15.34 18.12 1.28
N ALA A 164 -16.11 19.21 1.38
CA ALA A 164 -17.35 19.36 0.63
C ALA A 164 -17.13 19.33 -0.90
N VAL A 165 -16.09 20.03 -1.39
CA VAL A 165 -15.71 20.02 -2.81
C VAL A 165 -15.30 18.63 -3.25
N VAL A 166 -14.37 18.00 -2.54
CA VAL A 166 -13.82 16.68 -2.90
C VAL A 166 -14.89 15.59 -2.87
N LYS A 167 -15.76 15.61 -1.87
CA LYS A 167 -16.87 14.66 -1.72
C LYS A 167 -17.85 14.75 -2.88
N GLU A 168 -18.34 15.94 -3.22
CA GLU A 168 -19.26 16.12 -4.33
C GLU A 168 -18.60 15.83 -5.69
N LEU A 169 -17.37 16.29 -5.88
CA LEU A 169 -16.62 16.08 -7.12
C LEU A 169 -16.42 14.60 -7.41
N ASN A 170 -16.08 13.81 -6.39
CA ASN A 170 -15.72 12.40 -6.54
C ASN A 170 -16.86 11.43 -6.24
N ARG A 171 -18.09 11.92 -5.97
CA ARG A 171 -19.24 11.11 -5.55
C ARG A 171 -19.58 9.92 -6.46
N LYS A 172 -19.35 10.04 -7.76
CA LYS A 172 -19.65 8.97 -8.75
C LYS A 172 -18.42 8.48 -9.51
N ARG A 173 -17.24 8.95 -9.14
CA ARG A 173 -16.01 8.63 -9.86
C ARG A 173 -15.36 7.39 -9.29
N LYS A 174 -14.87 6.55 -10.18
CA LYS A 174 -13.96 5.45 -9.90
C LYS A 174 -12.59 5.84 -10.42
N VAL A 175 -11.59 5.76 -9.56
CA VAL A 175 -10.20 5.98 -9.95
C VAL A 175 -9.63 4.67 -10.45
N ALA A 176 -9.05 4.67 -11.64
CA ALA A 176 -8.34 3.51 -12.16
C ALA A 176 -7.16 3.20 -11.24
N SER A 177 -6.98 1.93 -10.86
CA SER A 177 -5.93 1.48 -9.94
C SER A 177 -4.52 1.42 -10.57
N PHE A 178 -4.33 2.07 -11.72
CA PHE A 178 -3.04 2.15 -12.40
C PHE A 178 -2.83 3.58 -12.89
N LEU A 179 -1.60 4.07 -12.69
CA LEU A 179 -1.09 5.17 -13.49
C LEU A 179 -0.86 4.67 -14.92
N SER A 180 -1.15 5.52 -15.90
CA SER A 180 -0.52 5.36 -17.21
C SER A 180 1.01 5.42 -17.05
N ASP A 181 1.76 4.92 -18.03
CA ASP A 181 3.23 4.87 -17.98
C ASP A 181 3.88 6.20 -17.56
N GLU A 182 3.23 7.35 -17.82
CA GLU A 182 3.55 8.67 -17.27
C GLU A 182 2.31 9.34 -16.62
N PRO A 183 2.48 10.37 -15.77
CA PRO A 183 1.39 11.27 -15.39
C PRO A 183 0.87 12.03 -16.63
N GLY A 184 -0.23 11.55 -17.21
CA GLY A 184 -0.92 12.22 -18.31
C GLY A 184 -2.02 13.14 -17.78
N PHE A 185 -2.04 14.40 -18.20
CA PHE A 185 -3.07 15.37 -17.83
C PHE A 185 -4.03 15.62 -18.97
N HIS A 186 -5.33 15.56 -18.68
CA HIS A 186 -6.37 15.89 -19.65
C HIS A 186 -7.23 17.05 -19.16
N ASP A 187 -7.75 17.79 -20.14
CA ASP A 187 -8.76 18.84 -20.00
C ASP A 187 -9.79 18.53 -18.90
N PRO A 188 -9.77 19.27 -17.77
CA PRO A 188 -10.65 19.07 -16.64
C PRO A 188 -12.14 19.12 -17.01
N ALA A 189 -12.53 19.91 -18.01
CA ALA A 189 -13.93 20.01 -18.43
C ALA A 189 -14.42 18.71 -19.07
N LYS A 190 -13.54 17.98 -19.77
CA LYS A 190 -13.85 16.65 -20.32
C LYS A 190 -13.83 15.58 -19.25
N VAL A 191 -12.81 15.59 -18.39
CA VAL A 191 -12.69 14.65 -17.26
C VAL A 191 -13.87 14.79 -16.30
N PHE A 192 -14.44 15.99 -16.15
CA PHE A 192 -15.54 16.25 -15.24
C PHE A 192 -16.74 15.31 -15.44
N GLU A 193 -17.05 14.94 -16.68
CA GLU A 193 -18.21 14.13 -17.03
C GLU A 193 -17.92 12.61 -17.06
N GLU A 194 -16.67 12.20 -16.83
CA GLU A 194 -16.25 10.79 -16.87
C GLU A 194 -16.43 10.10 -15.50
N GLU A 195 -16.94 8.86 -15.51
CA GLU A 195 -17.07 8.03 -14.30
C GLU A 195 -15.79 7.26 -13.98
N LEU A 196 -14.98 6.88 -14.97
CA LEU A 196 -13.71 6.19 -14.79
C LEU A 196 -12.56 7.11 -15.22
N VAL A 197 -11.70 7.43 -14.28
CA VAL A 197 -10.68 8.47 -14.43
C VAL A 197 -9.32 8.00 -13.92
N SER A 198 -8.25 8.54 -14.50
CA SER A 198 -6.89 8.22 -14.06
C SER A 198 -6.54 8.98 -12.76
N PRO A 199 -5.58 8.49 -11.95
CA PRO A 199 -5.13 9.21 -10.77
C PRO A 199 -4.66 10.66 -11.06
N PRO A 200 -3.84 10.96 -12.09
CA PRO A 200 -3.40 12.32 -12.39
C PRO A 200 -4.56 13.24 -12.82
N ASP A 201 -5.53 12.73 -13.58
CA ASP A 201 -6.72 13.49 -14.00
C ASP A 201 -7.60 13.86 -12.81
N VAL A 202 -7.79 12.95 -11.85
CA VAL A 202 -8.54 13.22 -10.61
C VAL A 202 -7.85 14.28 -9.77
N THR A 203 -6.52 14.18 -9.65
CA THR A 203 -5.72 15.16 -8.91
C THR A 203 -5.78 16.53 -9.57
N LEU A 204 -5.63 16.62 -10.90
CA LEU A 204 -5.77 17.88 -11.65
C LEU A 204 -7.17 18.48 -11.49
N LEU A 205 -8.21 17.69 -11.72
CA LEU A 205 -9.58 18.16 -11.62
C LEU A 205 -9.91 18.65 -10.21
N THR A 206 -9.45 17.93 -9.19
CA THR A 206 -9.62 18.32 -7.79
C THR A 206 -8.89 19.64 -7.49
N SER A 207 -7.68 19.80 -8.00
CA SER A 207 -6.92 21.05 -7.85
C SER A 207 -7.64 22.24 -8.47
N VAL A 208 -8.13 22.12 -9.71
CA VAL A 208 -8.89 23.18 -10.37
C VAL A 208 -10.18 23.50 -9.60
N ALA A 209 -10.89 22.49 -9.09
CA ALA A 209 -12.11 22.68 -8.30
C ALA A 209 -11.82 23.40 -6.96
N LEU A 210 -10.78 23.00 -6.23
CA LEU A 210 -10.36 23.67 -4.99
C LEU A 210 -9.96 25.12 -5.24
N SER A 211 -9.19 25.37 -6.31
CA SER A 211 -8.80 26.73 -6.70
C SER A 211 -10.00 27.59 -7.09
N ALA A 212 -10.99 27.02 -7.80
CA ALA A 212 -12.24 27.69 -8.11
C ALA A 212 -13.07 28.02 -6.85
N ALA A 213 -12.95 27.23 -5.80
CA ALA A 213 -13.50 27.52 -4.47
C ALA A 213 -12.67 28.56 -3.67
N GLY A 214 -11.58 29.08 -4.22
CA GLY A 214 -10.66 29.98 -3.52
C GLY A 214 -9.87 29.30 -2.42
N ILE A 215 -9.63 27.98 -2.53
CA ILE A 215 -8.82 27.19 -1.60
C ILE A 215 -7.45 26.99 -2.27
N PRO A 216 -6.37 27.62 -1.76
CA PRO A 216 -5.03 27.41 -2.27
C PRO A 216 -4.67 25.93 -2.14
N ASN A 217 -4.06 25.39 -3.19
CA ASN A 217 -3.57 24.03 -3.21
C ASN A 217 -2.40 23.91 -4.18
N PHE A 218 -1.48 23.00 -3.90
CA PHE A 218 -0.23 22.85 -4.61
C PHE A 218 0.02 21.37 -4.89
N PRO A 219 0.27 20.99 -6.16
CA PRO A 219 0.50 19.59 -6.44
C PRO A 219 1.93 19.19 -6.06
N VAL A 220 2.04 17.93 -5.66
CA VAL A 220 3.27 17.28 -5.22
C VAL A 220 3.36 15.93 -5.92
N ALA A 221 4.43 15.75 -6.70
CA ALA A 221 4.74 14.46 -7.32
C ALA A 221 5.69 13.70 -6.40
N SER A 222 5.23 12.64 -5.75
CA SER A 222 6.06 11.80 -4.87
C SER A 222 6.60 10.58 -5.61
N PHE A 223 7.74 10.08 -5.15
CA PHE A 223 8.42 8.93 -5.74
C PHE A 223 8.35 7.71 -4.79
N GLY A 224 8.55 6.51 -5.33
CA GLY A 224 8.52 5.28 -4.52
C GLY A 224 9.79 5.02 -3.70
N VAL A 225 10.69 6.01 -3.60
CA VAL A 225 12.04 5.90 -3.03
C VAL A 225 12.39 7.15 -2.21
N THR A 226 13.46 7.08 -1.41
CA THR A 226 14.02 8.23 -0.67
C THR A 226 14.67 9.24 -1.62
N LYS A 227 14.91 10.47 -1.15
CA LYS A 227 15.56 11.51 -1.95
C LYS A 227 16.98 11.13 -2.35
N GLU A 228 17.74 10.58 -1.41
CA GLU A 228 19.11 10.13 -1.61
C GLU A 228 19.15 9.04 -2.69
N SER A 229 18.22 8.08 -2.65
CA SER A 229 18.12 7.05 -3.69
C SER A 229 17.70 7.63 -5.04
N LEU A 230 16.85 8.66 -5.07
CA LEU A 230 16.36 9.27 -6.31
C LEU A 230 17.44 10.11 -7.00
N GLU A 231 18.34 10.74 -6.25
CA GLU A 231 19.43 11.56 -6.79
C GLU A 231 20.40 10.76 -7.69
N ASP A 232 20.57 9.47 -7.39
CA ASP A 232 21.39 8.54 -8.20
C ASP A 232 20.62 7.92 -9.38
N GLU A 233 19.30 8.08 -9.43
CA GLU A 233 18.47 7.54 -10.50
C GLU A 233 18.47 8.42 -11.74
N LEU A 234 18.32 7.80 -12.92
CA LEU A 234 18.11 8.54 -14.16
C LEU A 234 16.78 9.32 -14.09
N PRO A 235 16.77 10.66 -14.25
CA PRO A 235 15.57 11.48 -14.26
C PRO A 235 14.61 11.08 -15.37
N ASN A 236 13.40 10.70 -14.98
CA ASN A 236 12.34 10.24 -15.86
C ASN A 236 10.97 10.52 -15.22
N PRO A 237 10.03 11.21 -15.91
CA PRO A 237 8.65 11.39 -15.44
C PRO A 237 7.91 10.09 -15.05
N GLU A 238 8.22 8.95 -15.67
CA GLU A 238 7.56 7.66 -15.36
C GLU A 238 7.84 7.14 -13.95
N LYS A 239 8.84 7.70 -13.26
CA LYS A 239 9.20 7.32 -11.89
C LYS A 239 8.33 7.98 -10.84
N VAL A 240 7.49 8.94 -11.22
CA VAL A 240 6.49 9.53 -10.33
C VAL A 240 5.52 8.42 -9.90
N ASP A 241 5.46 8.21 -8.59
CA ASP A 241 4.68 7.13 -8.00
C ASP A 241 3.25 7.56 -7.66
N LYS A 242 3.12 8.80 -7.15
CA LYS A 242 1.83 9.41 -6.86
C LYS A 242 1.88 10.90 -7.18
N LEU A 243 0.70 11.44 -7.51
CA LEU A 243 0.48 12.88 -7.61
C LEU A 243 -0.61 13.25 -6.61
N ILE A 244 -0.21 14.00 -5.57
CA ILE A 244 -1.06 14.42 -4.47
C ILE A 244 -1.18 15.95 -4.45
N LEU A 245 -2.15 16.48 -3.68
CA LEU A 245 -2.25 17.92 -3.43
C LEU A 245 -1.96 18.21 -1.97
N GLU A 246 -1.13 19.22 -1.74
CA GLU A 246 -1.03 19.90 -0.46
C GLU A 246 -2.03 21.07 -0.44
N ILE A 247 -2.79 21.20 0.64
CA ILE A 247 -3.73 22.30 0.89
C ILE A 247 -3.26 22.99 2.17
N PRO A 248 -2.52 24.11 2.07
CA PRO A 248 -1.96 24.77 3.24
C PRO A 248 -3.05 25.35 4.14
N GLN A 249 -2.84 25.18 5.44
CA GLN A 249 -3.66 25.85 6.46
C GLN A 249 -2.98 27.13 6.96
N ARG A 250 -3.79 28.06 7.48
CA ARG A 250 -3.27 29.27 8.14
C ARG A 250 -2.60 28.96 9.48
N THR A 251 -3.07 27.92 10.16
CA THR A 251 -2.62 27.47 11.48
C THR A 251 -2.70 25.95 11.51
N GLY A 252 -1.65 25.27 11.95
CA GLY A 252 -1.61 23.80 11.97
C GLY A 252 -0.88 23.21 10.77
N ASN A 253 -1.02 21.89 10.61
CA ASN A 253 -0.41 21.14 9.51
C ASN A 253 -1.18 21.36 8.21
N SER A 254 -0.50 21.19 7.08
CA SER A 254 -1.17 21.15 5.77
C SER A 254 -2.14 19.97 5.69
N LEU A 255 -3.23 20.18 4.96
CA LEU A 255 -4.12 19.10 4.57
C LEU A 255 -3.64 18.48 3.26
N TRP A 256 -4.07 17.26 2.98
CA TRP A 256 -3.64 16.50 1.81
C TRP A 256 -4.83 15.91 1.06
N PHE A 257 -4.66 15.77 -0.26
CA PHE A 257 -5.56 15.01 -1.11
C PHE A 257 -4.75 13.99 -1.92
N ASP A 258 -5.16 12.72 -1.87
CA ASP A 258 -4.68 11.64 -2.73
C ASP A 258 -5.86 11.06 -3.50
N SER A 259 -5.65 10.85 -4.80
CA SER A 259 -6.59 10.15 -5.69
C SER A 259 -6.97 8.74 -5.20
N GLU A 260 -6.09 8.04 -4.45
CA GLU A 260 -6.42 6.73 -3.84
C GLU A 260 -7.42 6.84 -2.69
N SER A 261 -7.53 8.03 -2.08
CA SER A 261 -8.53 8.38 -1.06
C SER A 261 -9.55 9.37 -1.65
N ALA A 262 -9.90 9.19 -2.93
CA ALA A 262 -10.86 10.06 -3.60
C ALA A 262 -12.14 10.14 -2.76
N GLY A 263 -12.48 11.34 -2.30
CA GLY A 263 -13.61 11.59 -1.40
C GLY A 263 -13.23 12.23 -0.06
N PHE A 264 -11.97 12.11 0.34
CA PHE A 264 -11.49 12.61 1.63
C PHE A 264 -10.42 13.67 1.46
N ILE A 265 -10.46 14.66 2.34
CA ILE A 265 -9.29 15.48 2.66
C ILE A 265 -8.66 14.87 3.90
N LEU A 266 -7.34 14.75 3.87
CA LEU A 266 -6.56 14.13 4.93
C LEU A 266 -5.88 15.22 5.75
N ASP A 267 -5.86 15.06 7.06
CA ASP A 267 -5.10 15.89 8.00
C ASP A 267 -3.69 15.33 8.29
N VAL A 268 -3.37 14.21 7.65
CA VAL A 268 -2.08 13.52 7.64
C VAL A 268 -1.66 13.22 6.21
N LEU A 269 -0.35 13.02 6.00
CA LEU A 269 0.16 12.60 4.70
C LEU A 269 -0.44 11.24 4.29
N PRO A 270 -0.78 11.06 2.99
CA PRO A 270 -1.30 9.79 2.50
C PRO A 270 -0.33 8.62 2.70
N GLU A 271 -0.87 7.41 2.82
CA GLU A 271 -0.06 6.18 2.84
C GLU A 271 0.93 6.13 1.66
N LYS A 272 2.13 5.60 1.92
CA LYS A 272 3.23 5.41 0.96
C LYS A 272 3.88 6.70 0.46
N THR A 273 3.59 7.85 1.05
CA THR A 273 4.21 9.15 0.69
C THR A 273 5.20 9.66 1.74
N SER A 274 5.14 9.14 2.97
CA SER A 274 6.05 9.52 4.07
C SER A 274 7.48 9.06 3.78
N ASP A 275 8.45 9.93 4.07
CA ASP A 275 9.89 9.73 3.84
C ASP A 275 10.27 9.45 2.38
N LYS A 276 9.44 9.92 1.44
CA LYS A 276 9.71 9.78 0.02
C LYS A 276 10.24 11.08 -0.55
N ALA A 277 11.08 10.93 -1.57
CA ALA A 277 11.41 12.04 -2.44
C ALA A 277 10.12 12.59 -3.04
N ALA A 278 10.08 13.90 -3.25
CA ALA A 278 8.99 14.56 -3.93
C ALA A 278 9.47 15.79 -4.71
N ILE A 279 8.73 16.14 -5.76
CA ILE A 279 8.78 17.44 -6.42
C ILE A 279 7.53 18.20 -5.99
N ALA A 280 7.72 19.27 -5.23
CA ALA A 280 6.64 20.21 -4.89
C ALA A 280 6.64 21.38 -5.88
N TRP A 281 5.49 21.71 -6.47
CA TRP A 281 5.37 22.88 -7.35
C TRP A 281 5.12 24.20 -6.60
N ASP A 282 5.08 24.16 -5.27
CA ASP A 282 5.12 25.35 -4.44
C ASP A 282 6.55 25.75 -4.09
N THR A 283 6.88 27.00 -4.46
CA THR A 283 8.14 27.66 -4.14
C THR A 283 8.49 27.71 -2.65
N ARG A 284 7.52 27.59 -1.74
CA ARG A 284 7.75 27.51 -0.28
C ARG A 284 8.59 26.28 0.11
N PHE A 285 8.38 25.16 -0.57
CA PHE A 285 9.12 23.91 -0.34
C PHE A 285 10.41 23.86 -1.14
N SER A 286 10.43 24.56 -2.27
CA SER A 286 11.47 24.41 -3.28
C SER A 286 12.63 25.42 -3.10
N GLY A 287 12.48 26.41 -2.23
CA GLY A 287 13.48 27.48 -2.05
C GLY A 287 13.64 28.37 -3.28
N GLY A 288 12.67 28.35 -4.20
CA GLY A 288 12.67 29.10 -5.46
C GLY A 288 13.13 28.31 -6.69
N ASP A 289 13.76 27.15 -6.51
CA ASP A 289 14.17 26.24 -7.60
C ASP A 289 13.38 24.94 -7.51
N PHE A 290 13.06 24.27 -8.63
CA PHE A 290 12.37 22.98 -8.61
C PHE A 290 13.27 21.87 -8.03
N ASN A 291 13.32 21.78 -6.71
CA ASN A 291 14.19 20.90 -5.94
C ASN A 291 13.42 19.69 -5.43
N LEU A 292 14.14 18.57 -5.29
CA LEU A 292 13.66 17.40 -4.56
C LEU A 292 13.55 17.73 -3.06
N VAL A 293 12.39 17.44 -2.49
CA VAL A 293 12.07 17.62 -1.07
C VAL A 293 11.73 16.27 -0.43
N ASN A 294 11.91 16.19 0.89
CA ASN A 294 11.35 15.12 1.70
C ASN A 294 10.04 15.62 2.30
N LEU A 295 9.01 14.79 2.28
CA LEU A 295 7.74 15.08 2.95
C LEU A 295 7.86 14.73 4.43
N ASP A 296 7.47 15.68 5.31
CA ASP A 296 7.59 15.53 6.77
C ASP A 296 6.89 14.27 7.28
N LEU A 297 7.48 13.58 8.26
CA LEU A 297 6.89 12.35 8.80
C LEU A 297 5.77 12.64 9.80
N ALA A 298 4.61 12.01 9.58
CA ALA A 298 3.65 11.83 10.66
C ALA A 298 4.25 10.95 11.76
N SER A 299 3.90 11.21 13.02
CA SER A 299 4.35 10.33 14.12
C SER A 299 3.67 8.97 14.03
N ALA A 300 4.37 7.91 14.41
CA ALA A 300 3.83 6.56 14.46
C ALA A 300 2.52 6.45 15.28
N PHE A 301 2.37 7.26 16.33
CA PHE A 301 1.18 7.30 17.18
C PHE A 301 -0.07 7.86 16.48
N GLN A 302 0.10 8.81 15.54
CA GLN A 302 -1.01 9.34 14.74
C GLN A 302 -1.58 8.26 13.81
N ASN A 303 -0.74 7.34 13.35
CA ASN A 303 -1.12 6.24 12.46
C ASN A 303 -1.28 4.91 13.21
N ARG A 304 -1.78 4.94 14.45
CA ARG A 304 -1.85 3.73 15.27
C ARG A 304 -3.01 2.82 14.88
N GLU A 305 -2.84 1.52 15.13
CA GLU A 305 -3.89 0.50 15.14
C GLU A 305 -3.93 -0.15 16.52
N GLU A 306 -5.10 -0.21 17.13
CA GLU A 306 -5.32 -0.93 18.38
C GLU A 306 -6.07 -2.23 18.11
N VAL A 307 -5.46 -3.34 18.50
CA VAL A 307 -6.01 -4.69 18.36
C VAL A 307 -6.39 -5.19 19.75
N ALA A 308 -7.68 -5.39 20.00
CA ALA A 308 -8.19 -5.98 21.22
C ALA A 308 -8.80 -7.35 20.92
N VAL A 309 -8.41 -8.37 21.69
CA VAL A 309 -8.96 -9.73 21.60
C VAL A 309 -9.45 -10.18 22.97
N GLU A 310 -10.71 -10.55 23.06
CA GLU A 310 -11.28 -11.27 24.19
C GLU A 310 -11.61 -12.69 23.75
N GLY A 311 -10.99 -13.69 24.38
CA GLY A 311 -11.14 -15.10 24.04
C GLY A 311 -11.67 -15.92 25.20
N ARG A 312 -12.64 -16.79 24.95
CA ARG A 312 -13.13 -17.78 25.90
C ARG A 312 -12.87 -19.17 25.35
N LEU A 313 -12.19 -20.00 26.13
CA LEU A 313 -11.84 -21.37 25.75
C LEU A 313 -12.70 -22.37 26.52
N GLU A 314 -13.20 -23.35 25.78
CA GLU A 314 -13.90 -24.51 26.31
C GLU A 314 -12.90 -25.65 26.57
N ALA A 315 -13.26 -26.57 27.46
CA ALA A 315 -12.40 -27.69 27.83
C ALA A 315 -12.15 -28.70 26.69
N ASN A 316 -12.91 -28.63 25.60
CA ASN A 316 -12.73 -29.40 24.37
C ASN A 316 -11.75 -28.72 23.36
N GLY A 317 -11.18 -27.57 23.72
CA GLY A 317 -10.22 -26.84 22.90
C GLY A 317 -10.85 -25.93 21.83
N LYS A 318 -12.18 -25.79 21.82
CA LYS A 318 -12.87 -24.74 21.06
C LYS A 318 -12.64 -23.38 21.73
N ALA A 319 -12.45 -22.35 20.92
CA ALA A 319 -12.42 -20.97 21.39
C ALA A 319 -13.53 -20.15 20.74
N GLU A 320 -14.10 -19.22 21.49
CA GLU A 320 -14.84 -18.07 20.96
C GLU A 320 -13.96 -16.83 21.14
N LEU A 321 -13.61 -16.17 20.04
CA LEU A 321 -12.75 -14.98 20.05
C LEU A 321 -13.56 -13.79 19.55
N THR A 322 -13.60 -12.71 20.32
CA THR A 322 -14.10 -11.41 19.89
C THR A 322 -12.91 -10.49 19.65
N LEU A 323 -12.82 -9.97 18.43
CA LEU A 323 -11.73 -9.13 17.97
C LEU A 323 -12.25 -7.75 17.62
N GLN A 324 -11.53 -6.72 18.04
CA GLN A 324 -11.78 -5.33 17.69
C GLN A 324 -10.49 -4.69 17.18
N PHE A 325 -10.61 -3.98 16.07
CA PHE A 325 -9.55 -3.20 15.44
C PHE A 325 -10.01 -1.75 15.38
N ASP A 326 -9.30 -0.88 16.08
CA ASP A 326 -9.50 0.57 16.03
C ASP A 326 -8.33 1.21 15.29
N ARG A 327 -8.62 1.89 14.18
CA ARG A 327 -7.61 2.48 13.29
C ARG A 327 -7.66 3.99 13.34
N TYR A 328 -6.49 4.62 13.35
CA TYR A 328 -6.32 6.07 13.47
C TYR A 328 -5.47 6.62 12.32
N GLY A 329 -5.67 7.90 12.01
CA GLY A 329 -4.90 8.64 11.02
C GLY A 329 -4.88 7.93 9.67
N ALA A 330 -3.68 7.80 9.10
CA ALA A 330 -3.54 7.22 7.78
C ALA A 330 -3.83 5.70 7.76
N SER A 331 -3.66 4.99 8.88
CA SER A 331 -3.98 3.55 8.99
C SER A 331 -5.48 3.26 8.87
N ALA A 332 -6.34 4.28 8.99
CA ALA A 332 -7.80 4.15 8.79
C ALA A 332 -8.25 4.36 7.33
N LEU A 333 -7.39 4.87 6.44
CA LEU A 333 -7.79 5.36 5.11
C LEU A 333 -8.37 4.26 4.24
N ASN A 334 -7.71 3.10 4.17
CA ASN A 334 -8.21 1.96 3.40
C ASN A 334 -9.59 1.49 3.91
N SER A 335 -9.83 1.56 5.23
CA SER A 335 -11.13 1.21 5.81
C SER A 335 -12.21 2.25 5.48
N ARG A 336 -11.88 3.55 5.54
CA ARG A 336 -12.77 4.64 5.14
C ARG A 336 -13.15 4.56 3.66
N GLN A 337 -12.18 4.29 2.79
CA GLN A 337 -12.43 4.10 1.36
C GLN A 337 -13.34 2.88 1.12
N ALA A 338 -13.08 1.76 1.81
CA ALA A 338 -13.94 0.59 1.73
C ALA A 338 -15.38 0.89 2.22
N ALA A 339 -15.54 1.62 3.33
CA ALA A 339 -16.85 2.05 3.81
C ALA A 339 -17.59 2.88 2.76
N ARG A 340 -16.91 3.81 2.09
CA ARG A 340 -17.48 4.61 1.03
C ARG A 340 -17.96 3.77 -0.15
N ASP A 341 -17.08 2.93 -0.69
CA ASP A 341 -17.37 2.08 -1.85
C ASP A 341 -18.54 1.12 -1.58
N ILE A 342 -18.62 0.62 -0.34
CA ILE A 342 -19.65 -0.32 0.10
C ILE A 342 -20.98 0.39 0.39
N SER A 343 -20.94 1.60 0.96
CA SER A 343 -22.13 2.40 1.30
C SER A 343 -22.88 2.93 0.07
N GLU A 344 -22.20 3.10 -1.06
CA GLU A 344 -22.82 3.46 -2.34
C GLU A 344 -23.57 2.27 -3.01
N GLY A 345 -23.34 1.03 -2.54
CA GLY A 345 -23.94 -0.19 -3.07
C GLY A 345 -25.34 -0.51 -2.53
N ALA A 346 -26.06 -1.40 -3.23
CA ALA A 346 -27.29 -1.98 -2.72
C ALA A 346 -27.03 -2.78 -1.43
N ARG A 347 -27.96 -2.72 -0.46
CA ARG A 347 -27.82 -3.39 0.85
C ARG A 347 -27.36 -4.84 0.75
N ASP A 348 -27.96 -5.64 -0.14
CA ASP A 348 -27.60 -7.06 -0.30
C ASP A 348 -26.18 -7.26 -0.87
N ALA A 349 -25.71 -6.35 -1.72
CA ALA A 349 -24.35 -6.40 -2.26
C ALA A 349 -23.33 -6.05 -1.18
N ARG A 350 -23.62 -5.01 -0.37
CA ARG A 350 -22.84 -4.66 0.81
C ARG A 350 -22.75 -5.81 1.79
N ASP A 351 -23.89 -6.37 2.19
CA ASP A 351 -23.94 -7.39 3.23
C ASP A 351 -23.15 -8.63 2.78
N ARG A 352 -23.23 -9.02 1.49
CA ARG A 352 -22.39 -10.08 0.91
C ARG A 352 -20.90 -9.75 0.91
N ALA A 353 -20.52 -8.52 0.52
CA ALA A 353 -19.12 -8.11 0.49
C ALA A 353 -18.50 -8.11 1.89
N LEU A 354 -19.20 -7.55 2.88
CA LEU A 354 -18.75 -7.56 4.29
C LEU A 354 -18.67 -8.98 4.84
N THR A 355 -19.69 -9.81 4.63
CA THR A 355 -19.66 -11.21 5.07
C THR A 355 -18.49 -11.97 4.43
N ALA A 356 -18.24 -11.80 3.13
CA ALA A 356 -17.09 -12.44 2.47
C ALA A 356 -15.75 -11.96 3.04
N PHE A 357 -15.61 -10.65 3.29
CA PHE A 357 -14.43 -10.08 3.94
C PHE A 357 -14.19 -10.70 5.32
N PHE A 358 -15.16 -10.67 6.23
CA PHE A 358 -15.01 -11.20 7.58
C PHE A 358 -14.87 -12.72 7.61
N GLN A 359 -15.50 -13.46 6.70
CA GLN A 359 -15.31 -14.91 6.58
C GLN A 359 -13.87 -15.25 6.15
N ASN A 360 -13.29 -14.49 5.21
CA ASN A 360 -11.90 -14.67 4.82
C ASN A 360 -10.94 -14.32 5.96
N THR A 361 -11.22 -13.24 6.70
CA THR A 361 -10.45 -12.87 7.90
C THR A 361 -10.55 -13.92 9.00
N ALA A 362 -11.75 -14.47 9.26
CA ALA A 362 -11.97 -15.52 10.26
C ALA A 362 -11.12 -16.77 9.99
N ARG A 363 -10.97 -17.17 8.72
CA ARG A 363 -10.15 -18.34 8.33
C ARG A 363 -8.68 -18.22 8.72
N THR A 364 -8.18 -17.01 8.99
CA THR A 364 -6.79 -16.80 9.45
C THR A 364 -6.53 -17.35 10.86
N TYR A 365 -7.59 -17.54 11.66
CA TYR A 365 -7.54 -18.12 13.01
C TYR A 365 -7.72 -19.64 13.04
N GLY A 366 -8.20 -20.24 11.94
CA GLY A 366 -8.27 -21.69 11.79
C GLY A 366 -9.11 -22.11 10.59
N PRO A 367 -8.84 -23.29 9.99
CA PRO A 367 -9.55 -23.77 8.80
C PRO A 367 -11.04 -24.04 9.06
N ARG A 368 -11.41 -24.31 10.32
CA ARG A 368 -12.79 -24.54 10.76
C ARG A 368 -13.42 -23.32 11.44
N ALA A 369 -12.77 -22.15 11.41
CA ALA A 369 -13.29 -20.95 12.03
C ALA A 369 -14.63 -20.53 11.41
N ARG A 370 -15.60 -20.18 12.25
CA ARG A 370 -16.95 -19.77 11.87
C ARG A 370 -17.20 -18.37 12.39
N LEU A 371 -17.56 -17.47 11.49
CA LEU A 371 -17.99 -16.12 11.84
C LEU A 371 -19.35 -16.17 12.55
N LEU A 372 -19.43 -15.60 13.75
CA LEU A 372 -20.66 -15.52 14.55
C LEU A 372 -21.30 -14.14 14.49
N ALA A 373 -20.48 -13.09 14.55
CA ALA A 373 -20.92 -11.71 14.51
C ALA A 373 -19.87 -10.84 13.81
N GLN A 374 -20.30 -9.72 13.25
CA GLN A 374 -19.43 -8.73 12.62
C GLN A 374 -19.99 -7.32 12.82
N TYR A 375 -19.10 -6.35 12.91
CA TYR A 375 -19.35 -4.93 12.89
C TYR A 375 -18.31 -4.27 12.00
N PHE A 376 -18.76 -3.37 11.15
CA PHE A 376 -17.90 -2.56 10.31
C PHE A 376 -18.50 -1.16 10.30
N GLU A 377 -17.70 -0.17 10.66
CA GLU A 377 -18.14 1.22 10.56
C GLU A 377 -18.48 1.57 9.11
N LEU A 378 -19.66 2.13 8.89
CA LEU A 378 -20.16 2.45 7.55
C LEU A 378 -20.12 3.94 7.26
N ASP A 379 -19.96 4.78 8.28
CA ASP A 379 -19.70 6.20 8.10
C ASP A 379 -18.21 6.43 7.81
N PRO A 380 -17.83 6.71 6.55
CA PRO A 380 -16.43 6.95 6.24
C PRO A 380 -15.92 8.30 6.76
N ASP A 381 -16.84 9.22 7.12
CA ASP A 381 -16.52 10.56 7.63
C ASP A 381 -16.38 10.58 9.17
N ILE A 382 -16.48 9.43 9.83
CA ILE A 382 -16.34 9.34 11.28
C ILE A 382 -14.97 9.86 11.74
N GLU A 383 -14.97 10.66 12.81
CA GLU A 383 -13.74 11.03 13.50
C GLU A 383 -13.06 9.77 14.04
N ASP A 384 -11.72 9.78 14.06
CA ASP A 384 -10.97 8.64 14.57
C ASP A 384 -11.46 8.19 15.97
N PRO A 385 -11.50 6.87 16.24
CA PRO A 385 -11.07 5.78 15.37
C PRO A 385 -12.11 5.32 14.34
N PHE A 386 -11.62 4.73 13.26
CA PHE A 386 -12.42 3.84 12.43
C PHE A 386 -12.40 2.42 13.03
N THR A 387 -13.56 1.92 13.45
CA THR A 387 -13.69 0.63 14.16
C THR A 387 -14.25 -0.48 13.28
N LEU A 388 -13.67 -1.67 13.37
CA LEU A 388 -14.27 -2.91 12.92
C LEU A 388 -14.09 -4.00 13.98
N SER A 389 -15.09 -4.85 14.15
CA SER A 389 -15.02 -5.96 15.10
C SER A 389 -15.72 -7.20 14.58
N PHE A 390 -15.33 -8.37 15.06
CA PHE A 390 -15.99 -9.62 14.71
C PHE A 390 -15.77 -10.68 15.79
N THR A 391 -16.73 -11.59 15.89
CA THR A 391 -16.67 -12.74 16.78
C THR A 391 -16.58 -14.02 15.96
N VAL A 392 -15.64 -14.90 16.30
CA VAL A 392 -15.42 -16.19 15.65
C VAL A 392 -15.42 -17.33 16.64
N ALA A 393 -16.11 -18.42 16.29
CA ALA A 393 -15.91 -19.71 16.92
C ALA A 393 -14.82 -20.47 16.15
N VAL A 394 -13.81 -20.97 16.86
CA VAL A 394 -12.68 -21.70 16.28
C VAL A 394 -12.60 -23.09 16.92
N PRO A 395 -13.21 -24.11 16.29
CA PRO A 395 -13.11 -25.50 16.75
C PRO A 395 -11.68 -26.04 16.63
N GLY A 396 -11.13 -26.57 17.72
CA GLY A 396 -9.75 -27.05 17.78
C GLY A 396 -8.73 -25.91 17.72
N PHE A 397 -9.06 -24.77 18.32
CA PHE A 397 -8.12 -23.67 18.50
C PHE A 397 -6.96 -24.09 19.40
N ALA A 398 -7.27 -24.80 20.48
CA ALA A 398 -6.30 -25.39 21.38
C ALA A 398 -6.19 -26.91 21.14
N GLN A 399 -4.97 -27.45 21.32
CA GLN A 399 -4.72 -28.88 21.33
C GLN A 399 -4.72 -29.39 22.77
N ILE A 400 -5.35 -30.53 23.02
CA ILE A 400 -5.40 -31.14 24.36
C ILE A 400 -4.54 -32.40 24.35
N GLN A 401 -3.63 -32.50 25.31
CA GLN A 401 -2.79 -33.67 25.54
C GLN A 401 -2.89 -34.01 27.02
N ASP A 402 -3.51 -35.16 27.34
CA ASP A 402 -3.85 -35.57 28.69
C ASP A 402 -4.69 -34.53 29.46
N GLN A 403 -4.08 -33.78 30.39
CA GLN A 403 -4.71 -32.69 31.15
C GLN A 403 -4.16 -31.32 30.76
N THR A 404 -3.23 -31.25 29.82
CA THR A 404 -2.62 -30.00 29.38
C THR A 404 -3.28 -29.52 28.08
N MET A 405 -3.79 -28.31 28.10
CA MET A 405 -4.25 -27.56 26.94
C MET A 405 -3.11 -26.68 26.42
N LEU A 406 -2.76 -26.87 25.14
CA LEU A 406 -1.78 -26.08 24.40
C LEU A 406 -2.52 -25.05 23.55
N VAL A 407 -2.36 -23.78 23.89
CA VAL A 407 -3.15 -22.68 23.34
C VAL A 407 -2.24 -21.70 22.63
N PRO A 408 -2.33 -21.53 21.30
CA PRO A 408 -1.62 -20.46 20.62
C PRO A 408 -2.21 -19.10 21.00
N LEU A 409 -1.40 -18.05 21.03
CA LEU A 409 -1.95 -16.71 21.07
C LEU A 409 -2.74 -16.40 19.78
N PRO A 410 -3.85 -15.66 19.86
CA PRO A 410 -4.50 -15.09 18.68
C PRO A 410 -3.50 -14.26 17.86
N ARG A 411 -3.51 -14.48 16.54
CA ARG A 411 -2.63 -13.76 15.61
C ARG A 411 -2.98 -12.28 15.56
N PHE A 412 -1.94 -11.44 15.58
CA PHE A 412 -2.03 -9.98 15.52
C PHE A 412 -1.10 -9.35 14.46
N LEU A 413 -0.05 -10.06 14.03
CA LEU A 413 0.81 -9.62 12.93
C LEU A 413 0.20 -9.96 11.57
N SER A 414 0.30 -9.03 10.63
CA SER A 414 -0.08 -9.27 9.23
C SER A 414 0.77 -10.38 8.60
N SER A 415 0.28 -10.99 7.51
CA SER A 415 1.04 -12.00 6.76
C SER A 415 2.39 -11.47 6.27
N ASN A 416 2.44 -10.20 5.84
CA ASN A 416 3.66 -9.58 5.32
C ASN A 416 4.70 -9.36 6.43
N LEU A 417 4.29 -8.92 7.62
CA LEU A 417 5.18 -8.77 8.77
C LEU A 417 5.79 -10.12 9.19
N ARG A 418 4.98 -11.18 9.21
CA ARG A 418 5.45 -12.54 9.55
C ARG A 418 6.39 -13.11 8.51
N ALA A 419 6.11 -12.87 7.22
CA ALA A 419 6.98 -13.28 6.14
C ALA A 419 8.34 -12.54 6.22
N ALA A 420 8.33 -11.21 6.43
CA ALA A 420 9.53 -10.43 6.60
C ALA A 420 10.34 -10.85 7.85
N ALA A 421 9.68 -11.15 8.96
CA ALA A 421 10.33 -11.63 10.19
C ALA A 421 11.06 -12.99 10.03
N ARG A 422 10.61 -13.83 9.07
CA ARG A 422 11.18 -15.16 8.80
C ARG A 422 12.33 -15.11 7.80
N ASP A 423 12.38 -14.09 6.96
CA ASP A 423 13.37 -13.96 5.91
C ASP A 423 14.66 -13.32 6.42
N ARG A 424 15.55 -14.14 6.99
CA ARG A 424 16.83 -13.68 7.55
C ARG A 424 17.93 -13.43 6.52
N ASN A 425 17.71 -13.82 5.26
CA ASN A 425 18.71 -13.68 4.19
C ASN A 425 18.30 -12.63 3.15
N ARG A 426 17.34 -11.78 3.54
CA ARG A 426 16.80 -10.69 2.75
C ARG A 426 17.89 -9.79 2.17
N LYS A 427 17.72 -9.38 0.92
CA LYS A 427 18.65 -8.46 0.21
C LYS A 427 18.04 -7.11 -0.13
N THR A 428 16.72 -6.95 -0.04
CA THR A 428 16.05 -5.68 -0.33
C THR A 428 15.76 -4.88 0.95
N PRO A 429 15.57 -3.56 0.86
CA PRO A 429 15.06 -2.74 1.97
C PRO A 429 13.73 -3.28 2.53
N LEU A 430 13.43 -2.93 3.78
CA LEU A 430 12.07 -3.08 4.34
C LEU A 430 11.33 -1.76 4.19
N VAL A 431 10.17 -1.80 3.54
CA VAL A 431 9.32 -0.64 3.30
C VAL A 431 7.96 -0.85 3.95
N PHE A 432 7.63 0.06 4.86
CA PHE A 432 6.31 0.20 5.45
C PHE A 432 5.59 1.34 4.76
N ASP A 433 4.25 1.31 4.77
CA ASP A 433 3.45 2.35 4.12
C ASP A 433 3.64 3.72 4.79
N GLN A 434 3.95 3.73 6.09
CA GLN A 434 4.17 4.93 6.91
C GLN A 434 4.77 4.55 8.28
N PRO A 435 5.29 5.51 9.05
CA PRO A 435 5.49 5.32 10.48
C PRO A 435 4.15 4.92 11.11
N TYR A 436 4.13 3.84 11.89
CA TYR A 436 2.89 3.35 12.51
C TYR A 436 3.16 2.66 13.84
N GLN A 437 2.11 2.59 14.67
CA GLN A 437 2.12 1.87 15.93
C GLN A 437 1.00 0.83 15.93
N GLN A 438 1.28 -0.39 16.39
CA GLN A 438 0.28 -1.41 16.65
C GLN A 438 0.27 -1.73 18.14
N ASP A 439 -0.81 -1.38 18.83
CA ASP A 439 -1.04 -1.74 20.22
C ASP A 439 -1.90 -3.01 20.28
N ILE A 440 -1.41 -4.03 20.97
CA ILE A 440 -2.07 -5.34 21.07
C ILE A 440 -2.49 -5.58 22.51
N ARG A 441 -3.76 -5.96 22.71
CA ARG A 441 -4.33 -6.35 24.00
C ARG A 441 -5.08 -7.67 23.81
N ILE A 442 -4.64 -8.72 24.49
CA ILE A 442 -5.29 -10.03 24.43
C ILE A 442 -5.66 -10.45 25.84
N HIS A 443 -6.91 -10.86 26.03
CA HIS A 443 -7.43 -11.45 27.25
C HIS A 443 -8.04 -12.80 26.92
N LEU A 444 -7.48 -13.88 27.51
CA LEU A 444 -7.97 -15.24 27.33
C LEU A 444 -8.48 -15.78 28.66
N ILE A 445 -9.67 -16.37 28.63
CA ILE A 445 -10.34 -16.99 29.78
C ILE A 445 -10.43 -18.49 29.52
N PHE A 446 -9.83 -19.28 30.40
CA PHE A 446 -9.83 -20.75 30.34
C PHE A 446 -10.95 -21.35 31.21
N PRO A 447 -11.27 -22.65 31.05
CA PRO A 447 -12.27 -23.30 31.89
C PRO A 447 -12.00 -23.13 33.38
N GLU A 448 -13.06 -23.06 34.19
CA GLU A 448 -12.93 -22.88 35.64
C GLU A 448 -12.05 -23.98 36.26
N GLY A 449 -11.23 -23.58 37.24
CA GLY A 449 -10.29 -24.46 37.92
C GLY A 449 -9.01 -24.80 37.12
N SER A 450 -8.87 -24.29 35.89
CA SER A 450 -7.65 -24.46 35.11
C SER A 450 -6.50 -23.63 35.68
N GLN A 451 -5.27 -24.10 35.53
CA GLN A 451 -4.06 -23.42 35.98
C GLN A 451 -3.12 -23.14 34.81
N VAL A 452 -2.82 -21.86 34.59
CA VAL A 452 -1.89 -21.43 33.55
C VAL A 452 -0.46 -21.61 34.04
N SER A 453 0.33 -22.43 33.34
CA SER A 453 1.74 -22.72 33.69
C SER A 453 2.75 -21.99 32.82
N THR A 454 2.35 -21.51 31.64
CA THR A 454 3.19 -20.73 30.73
C THR A 454 2.47 -19.46 30.31
N VAL A 455 3.14 -18.31 30.48
CA VAL A 455 2.70 -17.00 30.00
C VAL A 455 3.71 -16.43 29.00
N PRO A 456 3.31 -15.48 28.15
CA PRO A 456 4.24 -14.80 27.25
C PRO A 456 5.37 -14.12 28.02
N GLU A 457 6.61 -14.32 27.56
CA GLU A 457 7.79 -13.70 28.15
C GLU A 457 7.74 -12.17 28.02
N VAL A 458 8.39 -11.46 28.95
CA VAL A 458 8.66 -10.04 28.77
C VAL A 458 9.69 -9.88 27.67
N ILE A 459 9.32 -9.18 26.59
CA ILE A 459 10.19 -8.91 25.44
C ILE A 459 10.34 -7.40 25.32
N SER A 460 11.57 -6.94 25.11
CA SER A 460 11.87 -5.55 24.79
C SER A 460 13.02 -5.52 23.80
N LYS A 461 12.72 -5.12 22.55
CA LYS A 461 13.70 -4.95 21.49
C LYS A 461 13.52 -3.57 20.90
N LYS A 462 14.59 -2.79 20.85
CA LYS A 462 14.58 -1.40 20.37
C LYS A 462 15.71 -1.16 19.39
N THR A 463 15.38 -0.52 18.30
CA THR A 463 16.29 0.06 17.30
C THR A 463 15.88 1.52 17.04
N PRO A 464 16.71 2.34 16.37
CA PRO A 464 16.30 3.66 15.87
C PRO A 464 15.07 3.62 14.95
N GLU A 465 14.89 2.55 14.17
CA GLU A 465 13.84 2.44 13.14
C GLU A 465 12.56 1.78 13.68
N ALA A 466 12.67 0.90 14.67
CA ALA A 466 11.52 0.20 15.24
C ALA A 466 11.71 -0.23 16.71
N GLU A 467 10.60 -0.43 17.41
CA GLU A 467 10.55 -0.94 18.78
C GLU A 467 9.45 -1.98 18.92
N PHE A 468 9.75 -3.07 19.64
CA PHE A 468 8.75 -4.03 20.09
C PHE A 468 8.89 -4.27 21.59
N VAL A 469 7.80 -4.04 22.32
CA VAL A 469 7.70 -4.33 23.75
C VAL A 469 6.46 -5.17 24.01
N ALA A 470 6.58 -6.21 24.83
CA ALA A 470 5.46 -7.05 25.21
C ALA A 470 5.61 -7.64 26.61
N THR A 471 4.48 -7.91 27.25
CA THR A 471 4.42 -8.60 28.54
C THR A 471 3.15 -9.43 28.64
N GLY A 472 3.25 -10.58 29.31
CA GLY A 472 2.12 -11.42 29.67
C GLY A 472 2.00 -11.57 31.18
N ARG A 473 0.77 -11.71 31.67
CA ARG A 473 0.46 -12.09 33.06
C ARG A 473 -0.66 -13.12 33.09
N ALA A 474 -0.66 -13.98 34.10
CA ALA A 474 -1.77 -14.88 34.39
C ALA A 474 -2.26 -14.67 35.82
N GLU A 475 -3.58 -14.72 36.01
CA GLU A 475 -4.24 -14.67 37.31
C GLU A 475 -5.37 -15.72 37.29
N GLY A 476 -5.20 -16.80 38.06
CA GLY A 476 -6.14 -17.92 38.03
C GLY A 476 -6.19 -18.61 36.66
N ASN A 477 -7.40 -18.68 36.10
CA ASN A 477 -7.71 -19.25 34.78
C ASN A 477 -7.72 -18.19 33.66
N GLU A 478 -7.11 -17.03 33.87
CA GLU A 478 -7.10 -15.94 32.90
C GLU A 478 -5.67 -15.52 32.54
N VAL A 479 -5.47 -15.15 31.27
CA VAL A 479 -4.21 -14.62 30.75
C VAL A 479 -4.46 -13.27 30.09
N TRP A 480 -3.61 -12.30 30.42
CA TRP A 480 -3.54 -11.01 29.74
C TRP A 480 -2.19 -10.89 29.04
N TYR A 481 -2.23 -10.41 27.82
CA TYR A 481 -1.05 -10.05 27.05
C TYR A 481 -1.21 -8.63 26.54
N VAL A 482 -0.15 -7.85 26.66
CA VAL A 482 -0.06 -6.51 26.09
C VAL A 482 1.22 -6.44 25.27
N GLY A 483 1.09 -6.01 24.01
CA GLY A 483 2.20 -5.80 23.10
C GLY A 483 2.12 -4.44 22.42
N ARG A 484 3.25 -3.90 22.01
CA ARG A 484 3.34 -2.72 21.15
C ARG A 484 4.47 -2.90 20.15
N LEU A 485 4.14 -2.83 18.87
CA LEU A 485 5.10 -2.67 17.78
C LEU A 485 5.03 -1.22 17.30
N THR A 486 6.15 -0.51 17.29
CA THR A 486 6.24 0.84 16.74
C THR A 486 7.29 0.84 15.64
N VAL A 487 6.93 1.35 14.47
CA VAL A 487 7.84 1.62 13.35
C VAL A 487 7.97 3.13 13.23
N PHE A 488 9.17 3.64 13.46
CA PHE A 488 9.51 5.06 13.37
C PHE A 488 9.92 5.45 11.95
N ASP A 489 10.67 4.58 11.30
CA ASP A 489 11.20 4.79 9.96
C ASP A 489 10.51 3.83 8.97
N PRO A 490 9.75 4.36 7.98
CA PRO A 490 9.05 3.53 7.01
C PRO A 490 9.99 2.97 5.94
N TRP A 491 11.24 3.44 5.83
CA TRP A 491 12.22 2.96 4.85
C TRP A 491 13.50 2.50 5.54
N VAL A 492 13.63 1.19 5.72
CA VAL A 492 14.81 0.60 6.36
C VAL A 492 15.78 0.08 5.29
N ASP A 493 16.89 0.81 5.12
CA ASP A 493 17.98 0.47 4.21
C ASP A 493 18.81 -0.75 4.64
N GLU A 494 19.62 -1.29 3.73
CA GLU A 494 20.35 -2.56 3.86
C GLU A 494 21.18 -2.65 5.15
N GLU A 495 21.83 -1.57 5.59
CA GLU A 495 22.63 -1.55 6.83
C GLU A 495 21.78 -1.76 8.10
N ALA A 496 20.51 -1.35 8.07
CA ALA A 496 19.57 -1.42 9.18
C ALA A 496 18.54 -2.56 9.05
N VAL A 497 18.44 -3.20 7.89
CA VAL A 497 17.49 -4.29 7.61
C VAL A 497 17.63 -5.42 8.63
N GLN A 498 18.84 -5.92 8.86
CA GLN A 498 19.03 -7.12 9.68
C GLN A 498 18.56 -6.91 11.13
N ARG A 499 18.84 -5.74 11.70
CA ARG A 499 18.44 -5.38 13.07
C ARG A 499 16.93 -5.09 13.18
N ASN A 500 16.29 -4.61 12.11
CA ASN A 500 14.83 -4.49 12.06
C ASN A 500 14.12 -5.84 11.92
N ILE A 501 14.68 -6.76 11.12
CA ILE A 501 14.22 -8.15 11.06
C ILE A 501 14.26 -8.78 12.45
N GLU A 502 15.29 -8.51 13.26
CA GLU A 502 15.33 -8.99 14.64
C GLU A 502 14.20 -8.41 15.53
N THR A 503 13.80 -7.16 15.32
CA THR A 503 12.64 -6.55 16.01
C THR A 503 11.34 -7.23 15.57
N LEU A 504 11.13 -7.45 14.27
CA LEU A 504 9.98 -8.18 13.76
C LEU A 504 9.98 -9.65 14.20
N ALA A 505 11.14 -10.29 14.28
CA ALA A 505 11.30 -11.65 14.78
C ALA A 505 11.01 -11.75 16.29
N ALA A 506 11.29 -10.70 17.07
CA ALA A 506 10.89 -10.63 18.47
C ALA A 506 9.35 -10.54 18.61
N ALA A 507 8.69 -9.76 17.76
CA ALA A 507 7.24 -9.70 17.68
C ALA A 507 6.62 -11.05 17.26
N LEU A 508 7.18 -11.69 16.23
CA LEU A 508 6.75 -13.00 15.77
C LEU A 508 6.96 -14.08 16.84
N LYS A 509 8.11 -14.09 17.54
CA LYS A 509 8.36 -14.99 18.67
C LYS A 509 7.29 -14.81 19.74
N SER A 510 6.89 -13.57 20.01
CA SER A 510 5.81 -13.28 20.95
C SER A 510 4.48 -13.86 20.49
N GLU A 511 4.08 -13.65 19.23
CA GLU A 511 2.84 -14.21 18.65
C GLU A 511 2.84 -15.75 18.66
N ASP A 512 3.97 -16.38 18.33
CA ASP A 512 4.14 -17.85 18.29
C ASP A 512 4.20 -18.49 19.70
N THR A 513 3.98 -17.73 20.77
CA THR A 513 3.92 -18.27 22.13
C THR A 513 2.75 -19.25 22.25
N ILE A 514 3.06 -20.47 22.70
CA ILE A 514 2.07 -21.47 23.09
C ILE A 514 1.91 -21.45 24.60
N LEU A 515 0.74 -21.06 25.07
CA LEU A 515 0.37 -21.15 26.48
C LEU A 515 0.13 -22.61 26.83
N LYS A 516 0.52 -22.98 28.06
CA LYS A 516 0.24 -24.28 28.65
C LYS A 516 -0.70 -24.07 29.82
N VAL A 517 -1.82 -24.77 29.78
CA VAL A 517 -2.89 -24.65 30.77
C VAL A 517 -3.28 -26.03 31.24
N GLU A 518 -3.09 -26.31 32.52
CA GLU A 518 -3.55 -27.55 33.15
C GLU A 518 -5.05 -27.44 33.42
N LEU A 519 -5.83 -28.38 32.90
CA LEU A 519 -7.28 -28.44 33.09
C LEU A 519 -7.62 -29.07 34.43
N ALA A 520 -8.68 -28.58 35.07
CA ALA A 520 -9.19 -29.15 36.31
C ALA A 520 -9.62 -30.63 36.13
N PRO A 521 -9.44 -31.48 37.15
CA PRO A 521 -9.95 -32.85 37.14
C PRO A 521 -11.48 -32.87 36.93
N GLY A 522 -11.95 -33.56 35.89
CA GLY A 522 -13.38 -33.63 35.54
C GLY A 522 -13.79 -32.79 34.32
N ASN A 523 -12.95 -31.85 33.87
CA ASN A 523 -13.15 -31.12 32.61
C ASN A 523 -12.74 -31.93 31.36
N ARG A 524 -12.64 -33.26 31.46
CA ARG A 524 -12.30 -34.12 30.32
C ARG A 524 -13.53 -34.20 29.41
N ALA A 525 -13.43 -33.67 28.20
CA ALA A 525 -14.44 -33.92 27.18
C ALA A 525 -14.54 -35.44 26.99
N ALA A 526 -15.76 -35.99 27.08
CA ALA A 526 -16.02 -37.34 26.62
C ALA A 526 -15.62 -37.41 25.15
N ASP A 527 -14.84 -38.43 24.78
CA ASP A 527 -14.51 -38.72 23.38
C ASP A 527 -15.83 -38.80 22.61
N SER A 528 -16.12 -37.79 21.78
CA SER A 528 -17.24 -37.83 20.84
C SER A 528 -16.80 -38.62 19.61
N ASP A 529 -16.56 -39.91 19.80
CA ASP A 529 -16.60 -40.93 18.75
C ASP A 529 -18.01 -41.53 18.78
N SER A 530 -18.97 -40.87 18.13
CA SER A 530 -20.23 -41.45 17.60
C SER A 530 -21.20 -40.35 17.21
N GLU A 531 -21.11 -39.88 15.97
CA GLU A 531 -22.25 -39.32 15.23
C GLU A 531 -21.87 -39.32 13.73
N ASP A 532 -21.59 -40.53 13.23
CA ASP A 532 -21.81 -40.90 11.83
C ASP A 532 -22.76 -42.12 11.87
N ASP A 533 -23.70 -42.14 10.94
CA ASP A 533 -24.76 -43.14 10.71
C ASP A 533 -26.05 -43.00 11.54
N GLU A 534 -26.96 -42.15 11.07
CA GLU A 534 -28.37 -42.55 10.88
C GLU A 534 -29.08 -41.60 9.90
N ASP A 535 -29.31 -42.14 8.69
CA ASP A 535 -30.47 -41.97 7.82
C ASP A 535 -31.34 -40.70 7.93
N ASN A 536 -31.44 -39.98 6.80
CA ASN A 536 -32.76 -39.72 6.24
C ASN A 536 -32.71 -39.52 4.72
N ASP A 537 -33.15 -40.57 4.03
CA ASP A 537 -33.91 -40.47 2.78
C ASP A 537 -35.07 -39.47 2.96
N THR A 538 -35.06 -38.35 2.24
CA THR A 538 -36.15 -37.85 1.36
C THR A 538 -35.83 -36.51 0.71
#